data_AF-A0A914MP97-F1
#
_entry.id   AF-A0A914MP97-F1
#
_cell.length_a   1.000
_cell.length_b   1.000
_cell.length_c   1.000
_cell.angle_alpha   90.00
_cell.angle_beta   90.00
_cell.angle_gamma   90.00
#
_symmetry.space_group_name_H-M   'P 1'
#
loop_
_entity.id
_entity.type
_entity.pdbx_description
1 polymer ?
#
loop_
_entity_poly.entity_id
_entity_poly.type
_entity_poly.pdbx_seq_one_letter_code
_entity_poly.pdbx_strand_id
1 'polypeptide(L)'
;MGEHEFIWEYQCLTPKWLEFDKELNTFLTKEFSKSQKAEYEIENWKMEFDLEEMRQRNLDSGFVRGIRCAIRLNDGNNKIVWNYQSKRRRWTSFSPSLALQCEKFFKENQNDLCSEKLSFEISGREMLVDFSGGENGILLKDVNTNEQFQIKRIESKAGPADTSDPPHPKASPTNLRERKCKFRSTTNNSAKSKTSDDKKSEKSKKGKTRKKKIDEQADEEDENNKGEDGSEDEIPFPRKKQKLDKNKKKEQEVELEG
;
A
#
# COMPACT_ATOMS: atom_id res chain seq x y z
N MET A 1 13.71 20.68 24.10
CA MET A 1 13.32 19.65 23.11
C MET A 1 13.56 20.26 21.73
N GLY A 2 14.04 19.50 20.75
CA GLY A 2 14.10 20.01 19.37
C GLY A 2 12.70 20.04 18.76
N GLU A 3 12.40 21.05 17.95
CA GLU A 3 11.20 21.03 17.10
C GLU A 3 11.44 20.02 15.98
N HIS A 4 10.53 19.06 15.82
CA HIS A 4 10.60 18.08 14.74
C HIS A 4 9.85 18.65 13.53
N GLU A 5 10.56 18.88 12.42
CA GLU A 5 9.95 19.37 11.19
C GLU A 5 9.25 18.23 10.44
N PHE A 6 7.93 18.37 10.28
CA PHE A 6 7.11 17.46 9.49
C PHE A 6 7.08 17.89 8.03
N ILE A 7 7.35 16.95 7.13
CA ILE A 7 7.36 17.14 5.68
C ILE A 7 6.36 16.17 5.07
N TRP A 8 5.33 16.71 4.46
CA TRP A 8 4.27 15.96 3.80
C TRP A 8 4.66 15.65 2.35
N GLU A 9 4.39 14.42 1.93
CA GLU A 9 4.76 13.89 0.63
C GLU A 9 3.61 13.10 0.00
N TYR A 10 3.49 13.11 -1.33
CA TYR A 10 2.42 12.43 -2.08
C TYR A 10 2.93 11.47 -3.15
N GLN A 11 2.11 10.45 -3.43
CA GLN A 11 2.44 9.38 -4.37
C GLN A 11 2.07 9.76 -5.82
N CYS A 12 3.07 10.08 -6.65
CA CYS A 12 2.87 10.50 -8.04
C CYS A 12 2.58 9.30 -8.97
N LEU A 13 3.55 8.39 -9.05
CA LEU A 13 3.52 7.13 -9.77
C LEU A 13 4.35 6.15 -8.93
N THR A 14 3.89 4.94 -8.65
CA THR A 14 4.69 4.01 -7.82
C THR A 14 6.02 3.69 -8.53
N PRO A 15 7.22 3.92 -7.93
CA PRO A 15 7.48 4.29 -6.53
C PRO A 15 7.88 5.78 -6.26
N LYS A 16 7.79 6.70 -7.24
CA LYS A 16 8.04 8.15 -7.09
C LYS A 16 7.09 8.77 -6.06
N TRP A 17 7.69 9.37 -5.03
CA TRP A 17 7.06 10.31 -4.11
C TRP A 17 7.66 11.70 -4.33
N LEU A 18 6.87 12.74 -4.08
CA LEU A 18 7.32 14.13 -4.06
C LEU A 18 6.88 14.81 -2.78
N GLU A 19 7.65 15.79 -2.31
CA GLU A 19 7.19 16.75 -1.29
C GLU A 19 6.06 17.62 -1.85
N PHE A 20 5.09 17.99 -1.00
CA PHE A 20 4.21 19.13 -1.32
C PHE A 20 5.01 20.44 -1.34
N ASP A 21 4.40 21.49 -1.90
CA ASP A 21 4.91 22.85 -1.76
C ASP A 21 4.95 23.31 -0.28
N LYS A 22 5.63 24.42 -0.02
CA LYS A 22 5.85 24.91 1.35
C LYS A 22 4.57 25.44 2.02
N GLU A 23 3.61 25.94 1.26
CA GLU A 23 2.37 26.50 1.79
C GLU A 23 1.45 25.38 2.27
N LEU A 24 1.21 24.38 1.41
CA LEU A 24 0.43 23.19 1.74
C LEU A 24 1.08 22.35 2.85
N ASN A 25 2.41 22.21 2.88
CA ASN A 25 3.12 21.63 4.03
C ASN A 25 2.81 22.34 5.35
N THR A 26 2.83 23.68 5.31
CA THR A 26 2.53 24.52 6.48
C THR A 26 1.06 24.42 6.89
N PHE A 27 0.14 24.29 5.93
CA PHE A 27 -1.29 24.09 6.16
C PHE A 27 -1.57 22.72 6.79
N LEU A 28 -1.14 21.62 6.17
CA LEU A 28 -1.39 20.25 6.66
C LEU A 28 -0.84 20.04 8.08
N THR A 29 0.33 20.62 8.38
CA THR A 29 0.93 20.56 9.72
C THR A 29 0.11 21.34 10.77
N LYS A 30 -0.59 22.41 10.39
CA LYS A 30 -1.50 23.17 11.27
C LYS A 30 -2.83 22.45 11.47
N GLU A 31 -3.44 21.92 10.41
CA GLU A 31 -4.75 21.27 10.49
C GLU A 31 -4.70 19.87 11.11
N PHE A 32 -3.57 19.16 11.00
CA PHE A 32 -3.35 17.89 11.70
C PHE A 32 -3.59 17.98 13.22
N SER A 33 -3.29 19.13 13.84
CA SER A 33 -3.49 19.35 15.27
C SER A 33 -4.94 19.68 15.66
N LYS A 34 -5.86 19.78 14.68
CA LYS A 34 -7.27 20.19 14.90
C LYS A 34 -8.29 19.17 14.41
N SER A 35 -7.98 18.46 13.33
CA SER A 35 -8.97 17.69 12.57
C SER A 35 -8.33 16.50 11.84
N GLN A 36 -9.02 15.36 11.83
CA GLN A 36 -8.65 14.18 11.02
C GLN A 36 -8.71 14.47 9.50
N LYS A 37 -9.44 15.51 9.09
CA LYS A 37 -9.63 15.88 7.68
C LYS A 37 -9.42 17.37 7.47
N ALA A 38 -8.75 17.73 6.39
CA ALA A 38 -8.55 19.11 5.96
C ALA A 38 -8.96 19.27 4.48
N GLU A 39 -9.65 20.37 4.15
CA GLU A 39 -9.96 20.73 2.76
C GLU A 39 -9.06 21.88 2.30
N TYR A 40 -8.52 21.79 1.08
CA TYR A 40 -7.64 22.79 0.48
C TYR A 40 -7.87 22.88 -1.03
N GLU A 41 -7.59 24.03 -1.64
CA GLU A 41 -7.78 24.27 -3.07
C GLU A 41 -6.41 24.40 -3.79
N ILE A 42 -6.18 23.57 -4.81
CA ILE A 42 -4.93 23.51 -5.58
C ILE A 42 -5.26 23.69 -7.05
N GLU A 43 -4.77 24.75 -7.69
CA GLU A 43 -5.04 25.03 -9.12
C GLU A 43 -6.55 25.03 -9.49
N ASN A 44 -7.41 25.49 -8.58
CA ASN A 44 -8.90 25.46 -8.65
C ASN A 44 -9.53 24.05 -8.49
N TRP A 45 -8.77 23.04 -8.06
CA TRP A 45 -9.28 21.73 -7.68
C TRP A 45 -9.48 21.63 -6.17
N LYS A 46 -10.60 21.04 -5.75
CA LYS A 46 -10.92 20.87 -4.33
C LYS A 46 -10.38 19.53 -3.83
N MET A 47 -9.56 19.59 -2.78
CA MET A 47 -8.81 18.44 -2.26
C MET A 47 -9.16 18.19 -0.79
N GLU A 48 -9.74 17.03 -0.49
CA GLU A 48 -9.90 16.49 0.87
C GLU A 48 -8.65 15.69 1.24
N PHE A 49 -7.98 16.06 2.32
CA PHE A 49 -6.86 15.33 2.90
C PHE A 49 -7.34 14.59 4.15
N ASP A 50 -7.31 13.27 4.11
CA ASP A 50 -7.61 12.37 5.22
C ASP A 50 -6.29 12.02 5.93
N LEU A 51 -6.08 12.62 7.09
CA LEU A 51 -4.84 12.60 7.86
C LEU A 51 -4.76 11.39 8.81
N GLU A 52 -5.79 10.53 8.82
CA GLU A 52 -5.79 9.24 9.53
C GLU A 52 -5.62 8.06 8.55
N GLU A 53 -6.39 8.01 7.45
CA GLU A 53 -6.15 7.01 6.39
C GLU A 53 -4.85 7.28 5.60
N MET A 54 -4.23 8.45 5.81
CA MET A 54 -3.09 9.00 5.07
C MET A 54 -3.33 9.01 3.56
N ARG A 55 -4.40 9.71 3.15
CA ARG A 55 -4.79 9.86 1.74
C ARG A 55 -5.18 11.29 1.39
N GLN A 56 -5.11 11.60 0.11
CA GLN A 56 -5.75 12.77 -0.48
C GLN A 56 -6.80 12.30 -1.50
N ARG A 57 -7.93 13.02 -1.58
CA ARG A 57 -9.00 12.83 -2.55
C ARG A 57 -9.27 14.15 -3.25
N ASN A 58 -9.22 14.15 -4.58
CA ASN A 58 -9.77 15.22 -5.39
C ASN A 58 -11.30 15.08 -5.39
N LEU A 59 -12.03 16.07 -4.88
CA LEU A 59 -13.48 16.00 -4.69
C LEU A 59 -14.25 16.08 -6.02
N ASP A 60 -13.71 16.80 -7.01
CA ASP A 60 -14.37 17.03 -8.30
C ASP A 60 -14.30 15.80 -9.23
N SER A 61 -13.20 15.04 -9.18
CA SER A 61 -12.97 13.83 -10.00
C SER A 61 -13.08 12.51 -9.22
N GLY A 62 -13.13 12.56 -7.90
CA GLY A 62 -13.09 11.39 -7.01
C GLY A 62 -11.75 10.65 -6.96
N PHE A 63 -10.69 11.16 -7.60
CA PHE A 63 -9.38 10.50 -7.66
C PHE A 63 -8.66 10.53 -6.30
N VAL A 64 -8.02 9.41 -5.92
CA VAL A 64 -7.39 9.23 -4.60
C VAL A 64 -5.91 8.85 -4.75
N ARG A 65 -5.03 9.51 -3.97
CA ARG A 65 -3.61 9.12 -3.79
C ARG A 65 -3.31 8.84 -2.32
N GLY A 66 -2.24 8.08 -2.07
CA GLY A 66 -1.61 8.06 -0.76
C GLY A 66 -0.82 9.34 -0.50
N ILE A 67 -0.91 9.86 0.71
CA ILE A 67 0.03 10.84 1.27
C ILE A 67 0.85 10.17 2.38
N ARG A 68 1.92 10.82 2.83
CA ARG A 68 2.69 10.39 3.99
C ARG A 68 3.33 11.58 4.69
N CYS A 69 3.60 11.42 5.98
CA CYS A 69 4.43 12.35 6.73
C CYS A 69 5.84 11.75 6.86
N ALA A 70 6.85 12.54 6.50
CA ALA A 70 8.25 12.31 6.82
C ALA A 70 8.67 13.24 7.96
N ILE A 71 9.54 12.76 8.85
CA ILE A 71 10.12 13.53 9.94
C ILE A 71 11.55 13.87 9.54
N ARG A 72 11.90 15.15 9.45
CA ARG A 72 13.31 15.56 9.31
C ARG A 72 14.00 15.32 10.65
N LEU A 73 15.16 14.66 10.61
CA LEU A 73 16.00 14.49 11.80
C LEU A 73 16.89 15.73 11.97
N ASN A 74 17.17 16.11 13.22
CA ASN A 74 18.06 17.25 13.49
C ASN A 74 19.53 16.94 13.17
N ASP A 75 19.84 15.66 12.98
CA ASP A 75 21.18 15.11 12.83
C ASP A 75 21.72 15.20 11.38
N GLY A 76 20.93 15.75 10.45
CA GLY A 76 21.29 15.96 9.04
C GLY A 76 20.08 16.22 8.14
N ASN A 77 20.26 16.20 6.82
CA ASN A 77 19.13 16.36 5.88
C ASN A 77 18.24 15.10 5.74
N ASN A 78 18.44 14.07 6.58
CA ASN A 78 17.74 12.79 6.47
C ASN A 78 16.29 12.92 6.96
N LYS A 79 15.37 12.36 6.16
CA LYS A 79 13.93 12.35 6.39
C LYS A 79 13.48 10.91 6.63
N ILE A 80 12.76 10.62 7.71
CA ILE A 80 12.28 9.27 8.05
C ILE A 80 10.76 9.18 7.89
N VAL A 81 10.28 8.11 7.24
CA VAL A 81 8.86 7.76 7.16
C VAL A 81 8.63 6.42 7.86
N TRP A 82 7.69 6.40 8.80
CA TRP A 82 7.17 5.18 9.41
C TRP A 82 5.95 4.67 8.64
N ASN A 83 5.93 3.37 8.34
CA ASN A 83 4.82 2.71 7.64
C ASN A 83 4.47 1.38 8.28
N TYR A 84 3.19 1.00 8.25
CA TYR A 84 2.70 -0.33 8.62
C TYR A 84 2.02 -1.02 7.44
N GLN A 85 1.91 -2.34 7.50
CA GLN A 85 1.18 -3.13 6.52
C GLN A 85 -0.27 -3.31 6.95
N SER A 86 -1.22 -2.62 6.30
CA SER A 86 -2.65 -2.78 6.56
C SER A 86 -3.16 -4.22 6.31
N LYS A 87 -4.34 -4.59 6.85
CA LYS A 87 -4.99 -5.91 6.63
C LYS A 87 -5.13 -6.31 5.15
N ARG A 88 -5.13 -5.34 4.22
CA ARG A 88 -5.16 -5.55 2.76
C ARG A 88 -3.76 -5.74 2.14
N ARG A 89 -2.74 -6.03 2.94
CA ARG A 89 -1.30 -6.12 2.60
C ARG A 89 -0.69 -4.88 1.97
N ARG A 90 -1.41 -3.74 1.95
CA ARG A 90 -0.92 -2.45 1.45
C ARG A 90 -0.13 -1.75 2.55
N TRP A 91 1.03 -1.21 2.19
CA TRP A 91 1.75 -0.27 3.05
C TRP A 91 0.94 1.02 3.19
N THR A 92 0.78 1.47 4.43
CA THR A 92 0.12 2.71 4.82
C THR A 92 1.06 3.43 5.78
N SER A 93 1.23 4.73 5.62
CA SER A 93 2.08 5.52 6.53
C SER A 93 1.35 5.76 7.85
N PHE A 94 2.11 5.98 8.92
CA PHE A 94 1.52 6.47 10.17
C PHE A 94 1.15 7.96 10.05
N SER A 95 0.17 8.39 10.84
CA SER A 95 -0.11 9.81 11.05
C SER A 95 1.07 10.49 11.78
N PRO A 96 1.28 11.82 11.64
CA PRO A 96 2.45 12.50 12.19
C PRO A 96 2.73 12.24 13.68
N SER A 97 1.70 12.25 14.54
CA SER A 97 1.86 11.92 15.97
C SER A 97 2.37 10.50 16.21
N LEU A 98 1.81 9.51 15.51
CA LEU A 98 2.20 8.10 15.68
C LEU A 98 3.59 7.84 15.08
N ALA A 99 3.90 8.44 13.93
CA ALA A 99 5.23 8.40 13.34
C ALA A 99 6.29 9.02 14.29
N LEU A 100 5.95 10.11 14.99
CA LEU A 100 6.84 10.76 15.94
C LEU A 100 7.01 9.96 17.23
N GLN A 101 5.96 9.31 17.74
CA GLN A 101 6.05 8.39 18.87
C GLN A 101 6.95 7.20 18.53
N CYS A 102 6.76 6.58 17.36
CA CYS A 102 7.62 5.50 16.87
C CYS A 102 9.09 5.93 16.72
N GLU A 103 9.38 7.09 16.11
CA GLU A 103 10.77 7.56 15.95
C GLU A 103 11.45 7.89 17.28
N LYS A 104 10.73 8.50 18.24
CA LYS A 104 11.26 8.77 19.58
C LYS A 104 11.56 7.48 20.33
N PHE A 105 10.56 6.60 20.45
CA PHE A 105 10.70 5.32 21.15
C PHE A 105 11.81 4.46 20.52
N PHE A 106 11.91 4.43 19.19
CA PHE A 106 12.97 3.72 18.46
C PHE A 106 14.37 4.29 18.74
N LYS A 107 14.53 5.62 18.79
CA LYS A 107 15.82 6.25 19.13
C LYS A 107 16.19 6.06 20.61
N GLU A 108 15.22 6.18 21.51
CA GLU A 108 15.41 6.03 22.95
C GLU A 108 15.80 4.57 23.30
N ASN A 109 15.14 3.58 22.70
CA ASN A 109 15.43 2.16 22.88
C ASN A 109 16.46 1.60 21.87
N GLN A 110 17.23 2.43 21.17
CA GLN A 110 18.18 1.94 20.16
C GLN A 110 19.40 1.21 20.78
N ASN A 111 19.71 1.49 22.05
CA ASN A 111 20.87 0.93 22.76
C ASN A 111 20.50 -0.10 23.83
N ASP A 112 19.26 -0.08 24.34
CA ASP A 112 18.78 -1.04 25.33
C ASP A 112 18.08 -2.23 24.65
N LEU A 113 18.31 -3.43 25.17
CA LEU A 113 17.58 -4.65 24.78
C LEU A 113 16.17 -4.68 25.41
N CYS A 114 15.50 -3.52 25.43
CA CYS A 114 14.30 -3.32 26.22
C CYS A 114 13.11 -4.09 25.63
N SER A 115 12.40 -4.82 26.48
CA SER A 115 11.20 -5.58 26.11
C SER A 115 9.92 -4.73 26.10
N GLU A 116 10.07 -3.41 26.26
CA GLU A 116 8.97 -2.45 26.29
C GLU A 116 8.28 -2.32 24.92
N LYS A 117 6.97 -2.06 24.96
CA LYS A 117 6.10 -2.05 23.78
C LYS A 117 5.30 -0.77 23.78
N LEU A 118 5.43 0.00 22.71
CA LEU A 118 4.69 1.23 22.52
C LEU A 118 3.23 0.91 22.18
N SER A 119 2.29 1.33 23.04
CA SER A 119 0.85 1.22 22.78
C SER A 119 0.28 2.53 22.21
N PHE A 120 -0.60 2.41 21.22
CA PHE A 120 -1.42 3.52 20.71
C PHE A 120 -2.63 3.01 19.94
N GLU A 121 -3.55 3.91 19.61
CA GLU A 121 -4.74 3.58 18.81
C GLU A 121 -4.51 3.81 17.31
N ILE A 122 -5.03 2.92 16.46
CA ILE A 122 -5.28 3.17 15.03
C ILE A 122 -6.75 2.86 14.72
N SER A 123 -7.53 3.87 14.33
CA SER A 123 -8.92 3.73 13.84
C SER A 123 -9.82 2.87 14.76
N GLY A 124 -9.90 3.22 16.05
CA GLY A 124 -10.72 2.50 17.03
C GLY A 124 -10.13 1.17 17.50
N ARG A 125 -8.84 0.90 17.29
CA ARG A 125 -8.15 -0.30 17.79
C ARG A 125 -6.88 0.02 18.53
N GLU A 126 -6.75 -0.50 19.74
CA GLU A 126 -5.50 -0.54 20.49
C GLU A 126 -4.51 -1.49 19.81
N MET A 127 -3.32 -0.97 19.52
CA MET A 127 -2.22 -1.67 18.87
C MET A 127 -0.96 -1.57 19.74
N LEU A 128 -0.18 -2.66 19.80
CA LEU A 128 1.14 -2.69 20.43
C LEU A 128 2.22 -2.80 19.35
N VAL A 129 3.22 -1.92 19.40
CA VAL A 129 4.45 -2.06 18.60
C VAL A 129 5.52 -2.81 19.39
N ASP A 130 6.05 -3.85 18.77
CA ASP A 130 7.15 -4.66 19.27
C ASP A 130 8.39 -4.37 18.42
N PHE A 131 9.39 -3.73 19.03
CA PHE A 131 10.63 -3.31 18.38
C PHE A 131 11.76 -4.35 18.50
N SER A 132 11.53 -5.48 19.20
CA SER A 132 12.57 -6.48 19.51
C SER A 132 13.24 -7.12 18.28
N GLY A 133 12.58 -7.08 17.11
CA GLY A 133 13.15 -7.53 15.84
C GLY A 133 14.11 -6.55 15.14
N GLY A 134 14.40 -5.39 15.75
CA GLY A 134 15.24 -4.34 15.15
C GLY A 134 14.65 -3.77 13.85
N GLU A 135 15.45 -3.04 13.06
CA GLU A 135 14.99 -2.28 11.89
C GLU A 135 14.16 -3.07 10.86
N ASN A 136 14.44 -4.38 10.72
CA ASN A 136 13.79 -5.25 9.73
C ASN A 136 12.68 -6.14 10.32
N GLY A 137 12.47 -6.12 11.64
CA GLY A 137 11.60 -7.06 12.36
C GLY A 137 10.55 -6.40 13.26
N ILE A 138 10.30 -5.10 13.09
CA ILE A 138 9.31 -4.36 13.89
C ILE A 138 7.89 -4.87 13.56
N LEU A 139 7.14 -5.28 14.60
CA LEU A 139 5.79 -5.82 14.46
C LEU A 139 4.76 -4.92 15.14
N LEU A 140 3.61 -4.73 14.49
CA LEU A 140 2.41 -4.08 15.04
C LEU A 140 1.38 -5.18 15.32
N LYS A 141 0.91 -5.28 16.57
CA LYS A 141 -0.05 -6.31 17.00
C LYS A 141 -1.36 -5.68 17.48
N ASP A 142 -2.48 -6.15 16.95
CA ASP A 142 -3.83 -5.84 17.45
C ASP A 142 -4.03 -6.50 18.83
N VAL A 143 -4.31 -5.72 19.87
CA VAL A 143 -4.45 -6.24 21.25
C VAL A 143 -5.62 -7.21 21.36
N ASN A 144 -6.71 -6.95 20.62
CA ASN A 144 -7.96 -7.67 20.73
C ASN A 144 -7.97 -8.92 19.84
N THR A 145 -7.56 -8.79 18.58
CA THR A 145 -7.59 -9.92 17.63
C THR A 145 -6.31 -10.75 17.61
N ASN A 146 -5.23 -10.26 18.24
CA ASN A 146 -3.88 -10.83 18.18
C ASN A 146 -3.27 -10.89 16.75
N GLU A 147 -3.91 -10.29 15.75
CA GLU A 147 -3.35 -10.16 14.39
C GLU A 147 -2.06 -9.34 14.41
N GLN A 148 -1.10 -9.73 13.57
CA GLN A 148 0.21 -9.08 13.46
C GLN A 148 0.42 -8.50 12.05
N PHE A 149 1.07 -7.34 12.01
CA PHE A 149 1.40 -6.59 10.81
C PHE A 149 2.86 -6.15 10.84
N GLN A 150 3.51 -6.10 9.68
CA GLN A 150 4.88 -5.58 9.58
C GLN A 150 4.89 -4.05 9.66
N ILE A 151 5.82 -3.50 10.43
CA ILE A 151 6.23 -2.10 10.35
C ILE A 151 7.53 -2.01 9.56
N LYS A 152 7.76 -0.86 8.92
CA LYS A 152 9.08 -0.45 8.41
C LYS A 152 9.34 1.02 8.68
N ARG A 153 10.56 1.30 9.14
CA ARG A 153 11.21 2.62 9.12
C ARG A 153 11.94 2.74 7.78
N ILE A 154 11.73 3.82 7.03
CA ILE A 154 12.43 4.06 5.76
C ILE A 154 12.91 5.50 5.65
N GLU A 155 14.08 5.70 5.03
CA GLU A 155 14.50 7.03 4.59
C GLU A 155 13.65 7.49 3.39
N SER A 156 13.16 8.73 3.43
CA SER A 156 12.44 9.32 2.29
C SER A 156 13.41 9.78 1.22
N LYS A 157 13.26 9.18 0.04
CA LYS A 157 13.87 9.59 -1.22
C LYS A 157 12.86 10.33 -2.13
N ALA A 158 11.90 11.03 -1.52
CA ALA A 158 10.97 11.87 -2.28
C ALA A 158 11.71 13.07 -2.89
N GLY A 159 11.37 13.40 -4.14
CA GLY A 159 11.87 14.60 -4.80
C GLY A 159 11.25 15.89 -4.24
N PRO A 160 11.81 17.07 -4.58
CA PRO A 160 11.22 18.35 -4.23
C PRO A 160 9.84 18.53 -4.90
N ALA A 161 9.06 19.49 -4.44
CA ALA A 161 7.81 19.87 -5.10
C ALA A 161 8.04 20.20 -6.59
N ASP A 162 7.25 19.56 -7.47
CA ASP A 162 7.42 19.59 -8.93
C ASP A 162 6.09 20.01 -9.58
N THR A 163 6.05 21.21 -10.17
CA THR A 163 4.86 21.71 -10.88
C THR A 163 4.56 20.93 -12.18
N SER A 164 5.50 20.08 -12.65
CA SER A 164 5.24 19.19 -13.79
C SER A 164 4.45 17.94 -13.40
N ASP A 165 4.46 17.52 -12.14
CA ASP A 165 3.77 16.34 -11.60
C ASP A 165 2.86 16.73 -10.39
N PRO A 166 1.80 17.55 -10.59
CA PRO A 166 1.00 18.08 -9.50
C PRO A 166 0.29 17.01 -8.66
N PRO A 167 -0.13 17.34 -7.42
CA PRO A 167 -0.74 16.38 -6.51
C PRO A 167 -2.11 15.87 -7.00
N HIS A 168 -2.87 16.64 -7.77
CA HIS A 168 -4.02 16.10 -8.52
C HIS A 168 -3.55 15.47 -9.85
N PRO A 169 -4.23 14.44 -10.38
CA PRO A 169 -3.93 13.96 -11.72
C PRO A 169 -4.15 15.09 -12.74
N LYS A 170 -3.34 15.14 -13.80
CA LYS A 170 -3.59 15.98 -14.99
C LYS A 170 -4.73 15.40 -15.83
N ALA A 171 -5.90 15.28 -15.22
CA ALA A 171 -7.14 14.94 -15.91
C ALA A 171 -7.59 16.17 -16.70
N SER A 172 -7.29 16.20 -18.00
CA SER A 172 -8.21 16.88 -18.92
C SER A 172 -9.60 16.26 -18.72
N PRO A 173 -10.70 17.04 -18.77
CA PRO A 173 -12.05 16.54 -18.57
C PRO A 173 -12.45 15.62 -19.74
N THR A 174 -11.96 14.39 -19.68
CA THR A 174 -12.08 13.38 -20.73
C THR A 174 -13.48 12.79 -20.65
N ASN A 175 -14.41 13.54 -21.26
CA ASN A 175 -15.83 13.24 -21.50
C ASN A 175 -16.35 12.00 -20.76
N LEU A 176 -17.20 12.19 -19.74
CA LEU A 176 -17.92 11.09 -19.08
C LEU A 176 -18.56 10.20 -20.15
N ARG A 177 -17.93 9.07 -20.44
CA ARG A 177 -18.40 8.15 -21.47
C ARG A 177 -19.60 7.42 -20.90
N GLU A 178 -20.78 8.03 -21.09
CA GLU A 178 -22.07 7.60 -20.56
C GLU A 178 -22.18 6.07 -20.61
N ARG A 179 -21.98 5.42 -19.47
CA ARG A 179 -22.34 4.02 -19.32
C ARG A 179 -23.85 3.99 -19.28
N LYS A 180 -24.47 3.89 -20.47
CA LYS A 180 -25.90 3.66 -20.66
C LYS A 180 -26.27 2.28 -20.09
N CYS A 181 -26.31 2.21 -18.77
CA CYS A 181 -26.96 1.17 -18.02
C CYS A 181 -28.38 1.07 -18.57
N LYS A 182 -28.67 -0.01 -19.29
CA LYS A 182 -30.00 -0.28 -19.82
C LYS A 182 -30.92 -0.58 -18.63
N PHE A 183 -31.43 0.48 -18.03
CA PHE A 183 -32.29 0.41 -16.85
C PHE A 183 -33.57 -0.32 -17.26
N ARG A 184 -33.66 -1.58 -16.88
CA ARG A 184 -34.74 -2.47 -17.28
C ARG A 184 -35.96 -2.12 -16.42
N SER A 185 -36.71 -1.11 -16.85
CA SER A 185 -37.88 -0.56 -16.17
C SER A 185 -38.98 -1.60 -16.03
N THR A 186 -38.99 -2.30 -14.88
CA THR A 186 -40.05 -3.23 -14.51
C THR A 186 -41.26 -2.44 -14.01
N THR A 187 -42.04 -1.91 -14.94
CA THR A 187 -43.26 -1.14 -14.63
C THR A 187 -44.38 -2.04 -14.15
N ASN A 188 -44.51 -2.16 -12.82
CA ASN A 188 -45.70 -2.71 -12.16
C ASN A 188 -46.61 -1.57 -11.72
N ASN A 189 -47.79 -1.42 -12.34
CA ASN A 189 -49.10 -1.45 -11.68
C ASN A 189 -50.27 -1.03 -12.61
N SER A 190 -51.41 -1.72 -12.46
CA SER A 190 -52.83 -1.32 -12.69
C SER A 190 -53.19 -0.25 -13.75
N ALA A 191 -54.25 -0.40 -14.59
CA ALA A 191 -55.56 -0.94 -14.22
C ALA A 191 -56.52 -1.36 -15.38
N LYS A 192 -57.17 -2.52 -15.21
CA LYS A 192 -58.64 -2.72 -15.22
C LYS A 192 -59.53 -2.27 -16.42
N SER A 193 -59.65 -3.12 -17.44
CA SER A 193 -60.93 -3.49 -18.13
C SER A 193 -60.67 -4.75 -18.98
N LYS A 194 -61.39 -5.88 -18.91
CA LYS A 194 -62.84 -6.23 -18.95
C LYS A 194 -63.54 -6.04 -20.32
N THR A 195 -63.28 -6.99 -21.22
CA THR A 195 -64.26 -7.59 -22.15
C THR A 195 -63.83 -9.04 -22.45
N SER A 196 -64.77 -9.89 -22.89
CA SER A 196 -64.53 -11.29 -23.30
C SER A 196 -64.41 -11.36 -24.85
N ASP A 197 -63.77 -12.36 -25.46
CA ASP A 197 -64.38 -13.68 -25.72
C ASP A 197 -63.37 -14.79 -26.13
N ASP A 198 -63.83 -16.01 -25.88
CA ASP A 198 -63.49 -17.34 -26.42
C ASP A 198 -62.40 -17.51 -27.53
N LYS A 199 -61.32 -18.27 -27.22
CA LYS A 199 -61.15 -19.66 -27.74
C LYS A 199 -59.94 -20.47 -27.24
N LYS A 200 -60.30 -21.54 -26.53
CA LYS A 200 -59.64 -22.84 -26.28
C LYS A 200 -58.58 -23.35 -27.29
N SER A 201 -57.37 -23.67 -26.82
CA SER A 201 -56.61 -24.86 -27.26
C SER A 201 -55.53 -25.30 -26.24
N GLU A 202 -55.46 -26.60 -25.93
CA GLU A 202 -54.41 -27.20 -25.07
C GLU A 202 -53.18 -27.63 -25.89
N LYS A 203 -51.97 -27.67 -25.28
CA LYS A 203 -51.22 -28.94 -25.11
C LYS A 203 -49.88 -28.86 -24.34
N SER A 204 -49.87 -29.56 -23.20
CA SER A 204 -48.87 -30.54 -22.75
C SER A 204 -47.33 -30.27 -22.77
N LYS A 205 -46.78 -30.25 -21.55
CA LYS A 205 -45.72 -31.15 -21.00
C LYS A 205 -44.26 -31.08 -21.51
N LYS A 206 -43.38 -31.40 -20.53
CA LYS A 206 -42.06 -32.09 -20.62
C LYS A 206 -40.82 -31.22 -20.93
N GLY A 207 -40.09 -30.85 -19.87
CA GLY A 207 -38.72 -30.33 -19.96
C GLY A 207 -37.65 -31.43 -20.02
N LYS A 208 -36.36 -31.05 -20.05
CA LYS A 208 -35.24 -31.99 -19.94
C LYS A 208 -33.95 -31.33 -19.44
N THR A 209 -33.37 -31.87 -18.37
CA THR A 209 -32.03 -31.52 -17.87
C THR A 209 -30.93 -32.31 -18.61
N ARG A 210 -29.88 -31.62 -19.06
CA ARG A 210 -28.52 -32.13 -19.37
C ARG A 210 -27.55 -30.95 -19.11
N LYS A 211 -26.44 -31.02 -18.37
CA LYS A 211 -25.40 -32.04 -18.04
C LYS A 211 -24.09 -31.84 -18.82
N LYS A 212 -23.25 -30.94 -18.27
CA LYS A 212 -21.78 -31.02 -18.07
C LYS A 212 -20.86 -31.61 -19.18
N LYS A 213 -20.13 -30.72 -19.84
CA LYS A 213 -18.68 -30.72 -20.18
C LYS A 213 -18.19 -29.26 -19.96
N ILE A 214 -16.93 -28.89 -19.69
CA ILE A 214 -15.64 -29.59 -19.50
C ILE A 214 -15.12 -30.41 -20.67
N ASP A 215 -14.22 -29.80 -21.45
CA ASP A 215 -12.97 -30.39 -21.95
C ASP A 215 -11.84 -29.40 -21.65
N GLU A 216 -10.63 -29.93 -21.44
CA GLU A 216 -9.36 -29.19 -21.52
C GLU A 216 -8.75 -29.50 -22.89
N GLN A 217 -8.07 -28.53 -23.51
CA GLN A 217 -7.08 -28.84 -24.53
C GLN A 217 -6.00 -27.75 -24.53
N ALA A 218 -4.75 -28.20 -24.41
CA ALA A 218 -3.55 -27.44 -24.73
C ALA A 218 -2.93 -28.11 -25.96
N ASP A 219 -2.25 -27.33 -26.79
CA ASP A 219 -1.41 -27.84 -27.87
C ASP A 219 -0.17 -26.93 -28.02
N GLU A 220 0.98 -27.56 -28.20
CA GLU A 220 2.32 -27.02 -28.49
C GLU A 220 2.49 -26.87 -30.05
N GLU A 221 3.57 -26.33 -30.65
CA GLU A 221 4.93 -26.05 -30.15
C GLU A 221 5.34 -24.55 -30.16
N ASP A 222 6.05 -23.88 -31.08
CA ASP A 222 6.68 -24.19 -32.38
C ASP A 222 7.85 -23.17 -32.61
N GLU A 223 8.75 -23.40 -33.56
CA GLU A 223 10.00 -22.63 -33.78
C GLU A 223 10.04 -21.90 -35.18
N ASN A 224 11.12 -21.32 -35.76
CA ASN A 224 12.52 -21.02 -35.37
C ASN A 224 13.17 -19.91 -36.28
N ASN A 225 14.24 -19.25 -35.80
CA ASN A 225 15.39 -18.64 -36.56
C ASN A 225 15.12 -17.58 -37.68
N LYS A 226 16.05 -16.78 -38.24
CA LYS A 226 17.51 -16.45 -38.08
C LYS A 226 17.73 -15.04 -38.70
N GLY A 227 18.80 -14.25 -38.50
CA GLY A 227 20.03 -14.32 -37.68
C GLY A 227 21.07 -13.25 -38.11
N GLU A 228 22.19 -13.12 -37.37
CA GLU A 228 23.48 -12.45 -37.74
C GLU A 228 23.45 -10.88 -37.88
N ASP A 229 24.50 -10.08 -37.64
CA ASP A 229 25.96 -10.33 -37.42
C ASP A 229 26.65 -9.24 -36.53
N GLY A 230 27.85 -9.55 -35.97
CA GLY A 230 28.90 -8.62 -35.46
C GLY A 230 28.70 -7.93 -34.10
N SER A 231 29.71 -7.75 -33.23
CA SER A 231 31.12 -8.19 -33.23
C SER A 231 31.70 -8.36 -31.80
N GLU A 232 32.94 -8.86 -31.71
CA GLU A 232 33.63 -9.44 -30.55
C GLU A 232 34.02 -8.48 -29.40
N ASP A 233 34.12 -9.01 -28.16
CA ASP A 233 35.33 -8.88 -27.30
C ASP A 233 35.32 -9.92 -26.15
N GLU A 234 36.49 -10.51 -25.80
CA GLU A 234 36.60 -11.63 -24.82
C GLU A 234 37.26 -11.24 -23.47
N ILE A 235 36.63 -11.57 -22.33
CA ILE A 235 37.36 -11.97 -21.09
C ILE A 235 36.55 -13.03 -20.29
N PRO A 236 37.08 -14.25 -20.03
CA PRO A 236 36.38 -15.29 -19.26
C PRO A 236 36.64 -15.25 -17.74
N PHE A 237 35.58 -15.17 -16.93
CA PHE A 237 35.66 -15.31 -15.46
C PHE A 237 35.40 -16.77 -14.98
N PRO A 238 36.34 -17.44 -14.28
CA PRO A 238 36.19 -18.84 -13.88
C PRO A 238 35.31 -19.02 -12.62
N ARG A 239 34.21 -19.77 -12.75
CA ARG A 239 33.33 -20.16 -11.64
C ARG A 239 34.02 -21.17 -10.70
N LYS A 240 34.52 -20.72 -9.54
CA LYS A 240 34.93 -21.64 -8.45
C LYS A 240 33.71 -22.10 -7.64
N LYS A 241 33.35 -23.38 -7.79
CA LYS A 241 32.57 -24.12 -6.79
C LYS A 241 33.51 -24.53 -5.66
N GLN A 242 33.20 -24.19 -4.41
CA GLN A 242 33.77 -24.91 -3.25
C GLN A 242 32.73 -25.88 -2.69
N LYS A 243 33.19 -27.09 -2.36
CA LYS A 243 32.38 -28.14 -1.72
C LYS A 243 32.54 -28.05 -0.21
N LEU A 244 31.62 -28.70 0.51
CA LEU A 244 31.91 -29.17 1.86
C LEU A 244 33.15 -30.07 1.84
N ASP A 245 34.04 -29.87 2.80
CA ASP A 245 34.77 -30.98 3.40
C ASP A 245 34.23 -31.23 4.82
N LYS A 246 33.95 -32.51 5.09
CA LYS A 246 33.74 -33.04 6.44
C LYS A 246 34.97 -33.88 6.77
N ASN A 247 35.21 -34.08 8.08
CA ASN A 247 36.18 -34.98 8.73
C ASN A 247 37.41 -34.28 9.36
N LYS A 248 38.01 -34.75 10.48
CA LYS A 248 37.64 -35.78 11.49
C LYS A 248 38.76 -35.94 12.53
N LYS A 249 38.41 -36.29 13.78
CA LYS A 249 39.31 -36.86 14.84
C LYS A 249 40.41 -35.91 15.37
N LYS A 250 41.01 -36.08 16.57
CA LYS A 250 40.72 -36.92 17.78
C LYS A 250 41.59 -36.38 18.95
N GLU A 251 41.15 -36.56 20.20
CA GLU A 251 41.99 -36.66 21.44
C GLU A 251 42.93 -35.46 21.76
N GLN A 252 43.40 -35.18 22.99
CA GLN A 252 43.26 -35.79 24.32
C GLN A 252 42.69 -34.73 25.32
N GLU A 253 42.17 -34.97 26.54
CA GLU A 253 42.19 -36.11 27.49
C GLU A 253 43.41 -36.14 28.45
N VAL A 254 43.19 -36.33 29.78
CA VAL A 254 44.18 -36.21 30.90
C VAL A 254 44.59 -34.74 31.20
N GLU A 255 44.68 -34.19 32.42
CA GLU A 255 44.43 -34.54 33.84
C GLU A 255 43.77 -33.29 34.50
N LEU A 256 42.82 -33.30 35.46
CA LEU A 256 42.74 -33.87 36.82
C LEU A 256 43.66 -33.25 37.88
N GLU A 257 43.01 -32.59 38.86
CA GLU A 257 43.41 -32.24 40.25
C GLU A 257 44.70 -31.43 40.52
N GLY A 258 44.53 -30.31 41.24
CA GLY A 258 45.57 -29.34 41.63
C GLY A 258 44.96 -28.06 42.21
#